data_AF-A0AAV4FID6-F1
#
_entry.id   AF-A0AAV4FID6-F1
#
_cell.length_a   1.000
_cell.length_b   1.000
_cell.length_c   1.000
_cell.angle_alpha   90.00
_cell.angle_beta   90.00
_cell.angle_gamma   90.00
#
_symmetry.space_group_name_H-M   'P 1'
#
loop_
_entity.id
_entity.type
_entity.pdbx_description
1 polymer ?
#
loop_
_entity_poly.entity_id
_entity_poly.type
_entity_poly.pdbx_seq_one_letter_code
_entity_poly.pdbx_strand_id
1 'polypeptide(L)'
;MIGTELHFKDKNITIYNCYCLPGKEHALHAMNIGDQCIVVGDFNSRSPSWGYENQDARGEEVEGWQTNMSLLLLNSPEDPPTFYSRSWMTTSTPDLAFAMEDKALKTTRQEMDQLGGNGHKPVLLRVEMNTARNATSTLPRWNYKKANWDHFTALTDELAVSINARSKNTNRGAKAITEAIIKSAKKTIPKGARKNYRPY
;
A
#
# COMPACT_ATOMS: atom_id res chain seq x y z
N MET A 1 11.67 11.94 -4.68
CA MET A 1 10.96 11.04 -3.76
C MET A 1 9.47 11.16 -4.01
N ILE A 2 8.74 10.06 -4.02
CA ILE A 2 7.27 10.06 -4.01
C ILE A 2 6.85 9.42 -2.69
N GLY A 3 6.01 10.14 -1.94
CA GLY A 3 5.42 9.74 -0.67
C GLY A 3 3.92 9.54 -0.84
N THR A 4 3.36 8.39 -0.44
CA THR A 4 1.90 8.21 -0.33
C THR A 4 1.52 7.98 1.11
N GLU A 5 0.52 8.73 1.59
CA GLU A 5 -0.03 8.63 2.93
C GLU A 5 -1.31 7.76 2.95
N LEU A 6 -1.39 6.79 3.87
CA LEU A 6 -2.59 5.97 4.08
C LEU A 6 -3.17 6.19 5.47
N HIS A 7 -4.43 6.66 5.52
CA HIS A 7 -5.20 6.85 6.75
C HIS A 7 -6.19 5.71 6.97
N PHE A 8 -6.12 5.04 8.12
CA PHE A 8 -7.09 4.00 8.50
C PHE A 8 -8.15 4.58 9.45
N LYS A 9 -9.41 4.69 9.00
CA LYS A 9 -10.50 5.41 9.69
C LYS A 9 -10.78 5.03 11.15
N ASP A 10 -10.37 3.84 11.58
CA ASP A 10 -10.59 3.32 12.94
C ASP A 10 -9.28 3.17 13.75
N LYS A 11 -8.12 3.58 13.20
CA LYS A 11 -6.80 3.41 13.80
C LYS A 11 -5.89 4.59 13.45
N ASN A 12 -5.39 5.29 14.47
CA ASN A 12 -4.45 6.41 14.32
C ASN A 12 -3.06 5.92 13.88
N ILE A 13 -2.94 5.44 12.65
CA ILE A 13 -1.65 5.09 12.04
C ILE A 13 -1.57 5.66 10.66
N THR A 14 -0.46 6.35 10.43
CA THR A 14 -0.10 6.90 9.14
C THR A 14 1.00 6.04 8.54
N ILE A 15 0.79 5.56 7.32
CA ILE A 15 1.84 4.88 6.55
C ILE A 15 2.36 5.82 5.49
N TYR A 16 3.68 6.04 5.47
CA TYR A 16 4.39 6.76 4.41
C TYR A 16 5.11 5.74 3.53
N ASN A 17 4.81 5.73 2.23
CA ASN A 17 5.55 4.92 1.27
C ASN A 17 6.55 5.78 0.48
N CYS A 18 7.84 5.54 0.63
CA CYS A 18 8.93 6.31 0.04
C CYS A 18 9.56 5.57 -1.14
N TYR A 19 9.77 6.28 -2.25
CA TYR A 19 10.62 5.80 -3.34
C TYR A 19 11.76 6.76 -3.61
N CYS A 20 12.98 6.31 -3.35
CA CYS A 20 14.22 7.05 -3.53
C CYS A 20 14.96 6.56 -4.78
N LEU A 21 14.77 7.28 -5.90
CA LEU A 21 15.40 6.97 -7.19
C LEU A 21 16.93 6.77 -7.05
N PRO A 22 17.51 5.72 -7.65
CA PRO A 22 18.96 5.54 -7.69
C PRO A 22 19.67 6.75 -8.33
N GLY A 23 20.79 7.17 -7.76
CA GLY A 23 21.61 8.27 -8.31
C GLY A 23 20.96 9.66 -8.28
N LYS A 24 19.80 9.81 -7.64
CA LYS A 24 19.20 11.09 -7.31
C LYS A 24 19.37 11.39 -5.83
N GLU A 25 19.46 12.68 -5.50
CA GLU A 25 19.45 13.14 -4.12
C GLU A 25 18.16 12.72 -3.44
N HIS A 26 18.28 12.29 -2.18
CA HIS A 26 17.14 12.05 -1.32
C HIS A 26 16.49 13.40 -0.93
N ALA A 27 15.22 13.33 -0.52
CA ALA A 27 14.52 14.47 0.04
C ALA A 27 13.91 14.12 1.40
N LEU A 28 14.56 13.23 2.16
CA LEU A 28 14.03 12.67 3.42
C LEU A 28 13.83 13.77 4.46
N HIS A 29 14.76 14.73 4.51
CA HIS A 29 14.70 15.92 5.36
C HIS A 29 13.45 16.80 5.13
N ALA A 30 12.89 16.76 3.92
CA ALA A 30 11.71 17.56 3.56
C ALA A 30 10.40 16.85 3.91
N MET A 31 10.46 15.59 4.37
CA MET A 31 9.26 14.88 4.81
C MET A 31 8.84 15.38 6.18
N ASN A 32 7.64 15.93 6.26
CA ASN A 32 6.99 16.22 7.53
C ASN A 32 6.24 14.96 8.00
N ILE A 33 6.90 14.17 8.83
CA ILE A 33 6.35 12.90 9.33
C ILE A 33 5.65 13.16 10.65
N GLY A 34 4.37 12.82 10.73
CA GLY A 34 3.60 12.92 11.96
C GLY A 34 3.91 11.83 12.97
N ASP A 35 3.42 12.01 14.19
CA ASP A 35 3.44 11.00 15.24
C ASP A 35 2.64 9.75 14.82
N GLN A 36 2.95 8.59 15.42
CA GLN A 36 2.23 7.33 15.17
C GLN A 36 2.35 6.80 13.73
N CYS A 37 3.54 6.86 13.15
CA CYS A 37 3.76 6.48 11.76
C CYS A 37 4.59 5.20 11.56
N ILE A 38 4.44 4.64 10.37
CA ILE A 38 5.34 3.64 9.79
C ILE A 38 5.78 4.18 8.43
N VAL A 39 7.08 4.21 8.18
CA VAL A 39 7.66 4.61 6.89
C VAL A 39 8.22 3.37 6.22
N VAL A 40 7.86 3.12 4.97
CA VAL A 40 8.29 1.96 4.20
C VAL A 40 8.71 2.37 2.81
N GLY A 41 9.49 1.54 2.13
CA GLY A 41 9.68 1.63 0.68
C GLY A 41 11.08 1.31 0.24
N ASP A 42 11.41 1.69 -0.99
CA ASP A 42 12.72 1.46 -1.59
C ASP A 42 13.58 2.71 -1.44
N PHE A 43 14.59 2.61 -0.59
CA PHE A 43 15.49 3.70 -0.24
C PHE A 43 16.74 3.75 -1.12
N ASN A 44 17.06 2.67 -1.85
CA ASN A 44 18.29 2.54 -2.65
C ASN A 44 19.53 3.08 -1.91
N SER A 45 19.72 2.67 -0.66
CA SER A 45 20.82 3.09 0.22
C SER A 45 21.52 1.89 0.85
N ARG A 46 22.77 2.07 1.28
CA ARG A 46 23.59 0.99 1.83
C ARG A 46 24.07 1.34 3.23
N SER A 47 23.83 0.46 4.19
CA SER A 47 24.41 0.49 5.52
C SER A 47 24.55 -0.92 6.10
N PRO A 48 25.57 -1.18 6.94
CA PRO A 48 25.63 -2.35 7.80
C PRO A 48 24.37 -2.58 8.63
N SER A 49 23.67 -1.52 9.03
CA SER A 49 22.43 -1.59 9.83
C SER A 49 21.31 -2.42 9.18
N TRP A 50 21.32 -2.57 7.85
CA TRP A 50 20.36 -3.40 7.10
C TRP A 50 21.04 -4.36 6.12
N GLY A 51 22.26 -4.81 6.46
CA GLY A 51 22.87 -6.00 5.86
C GLY A 51 23.85 -5.75 4.71
N TYR A 52 24.36 -4.53 4.52
CA TYR A 52 25.45 -4.26 3.58
C TYR A 52 26.82 -4.29 4.26
N GLU A 53 27.87 -4.69 3.54
CA GLU A 53 29.24 -4.68 4.09
C GLU A 53 29.76 -3.27 4.40
N ASN A 54 29.33 -2.28 3.61
CA ASN A 54 29.81 -0.91 3.70
C ASN A 54 28.64 0.07 3.65
N GLN A 55 28.82 1.21 4.30
CA GLN A 55 27.90 2.33 4.26
C GLN A 55 28.22 3.24 3.07
N ASP A 56 27.19 3.71 2.36
CA ASP A 56 27.32 4.79 1.37
C ASP A 56 26.75 6.11 1.91
N ALA A 57 27.02 7.22 1.22
CA ALA A 57 26.54 8.54 1.62
C ALA A 57 25.01 8.61 1.76
N ARG A 58 24.29 7.77 1.01
CA ARG A 58 22.83 7.64 1.10
C ARG A 58 22.41 6.91 2.36
N GLY A 59 23.14 5.88 2.77
CA GLY A 59 22.92 5.18 4.04
C GLY A 59 23.22 6.08 5.24
N GLU A 60 24.28 6.89 5.17
CA GLU A 60 24.58 7.91 6.19
C GLU A 60 23.43 8.91 6.34
N GLU A 61 22.89 9.41 5.22
CA GLU A 61 21.74 10.31 5.25
C GLU A 61 20.48 9.64 5.83
N VAL A 62 20.21 8.38 5.47
CA VAL A 62 19.07 7.61 5.99
C VAL A 62 19.20 7.37 7.49
N GLU A 63 20.40 7.05 8.00
CA GLU A 63 20.66 6.89 9.44
C GLU A 63 20.54 8.21 10.22
N GLY A 64 21.05 9.30 9.64
CA GLY A 64 20.88 10.64 10.20
C GLY A 64 19.40 11.05 10.26
N TRP A 65 18.64 10.79 9.19
CA TRP A 65 17.20 11.02 9.15
C TRP A 65 16.44 10.16 10.16
N GLN A 66 16.78 8.86 10.26
CA GLN A 66 16.22 7.95 11.26
C GLN A 66 16.40 8.51 12.68
N THR A 67 17.62 8.98 13.00
CA THR A 67 17.95 9.54 14.32
C THR A 67 17.18 10.83 14.59
N ASN A 68 17.17 11.76 13.64
CA ASN A 68 16.49 13.04 13.77
C ASN A 68 14.98 12.89 13.96
N MET A 69 14.37 11.90 13.30
CA MET A 69 12.94 11.63 13.39
C MET A 69 12.56 10.66 14.50
N SER A 70 13.52 10.20 15.32
CA SER A 70 13.31 9.19 16.38
C SER A 70 12.63 7.90 15.88
N LEU A 71 12.99 7.47 14.68
CA LEU A 71 12.48 6.24 14.07
C LEU A 71 13.36 5.05 14.44
N LEU A 72 12.73 3.89 14.61
CA LEU A 72 13.42 2.61 14.75
C LEU A 72 13.37 1.86 13.43
N LEU A 73 14.53 1.35 13.00
CA LEU A 73 14.65 0.44 11.86
C LEU A 73 14.03 -0.92 12.23
N LEU A 74 13.18 -1.44 11.35
CA LEU A 74 12.54 -2.75 11.52
C LEU A 74 13.30 -3.88 10.80
N ASN A 75 14.22 -3.54 9.91
CA ASN A 75 15.13 -4.49 9.28
C ASN A 75 16.19 -4.95 10.29
N SER A 76 16.64 -6.19 10.13
CA SER A 76 17.84 -6.76 10.76
C SER A 76 18.95 -6.92 9.70
N PRO A 77 20.24 -6.77 10.06
CA PRO A 77 21.35 -7.08 9.16
C PRO A 77 21.34 -8.53 8.61
N GLU A 78 20.73 -9.45 9.36
CA GLU A 78 20.62 -10.87 9.04
C GLU A 78 19.41 -11.20 8.16
N ASP A 79 18.56 -10.21 7.86
CA ASP A 79 17.38 -10.41 7.05
C ASP A 79 17.72 -10.86 5.62
N PRO A 80 16.95 -11.79 5.03
CA PRO A 80 17.12 -12.17 3.64
C PRO A 80 17.02 -10.96 2.69
N PRO A 81 17.84 -10.91 1.62
CA PRO A 81 17.78 -9.82 0.67
C PRO A 81 16.42 -9.69 -0.02
N THR A 82 15.94 -8.46 -0.13
CA THR A 82 14.63 -8.11 -0.72
C THR A 82 14.69 -7.85 -2.22
N PHE A 83 15.88 -7.74 -2.81
CA PHE A 83 16.03 -7.52 -4.25
C PHE A 83 17.03 -8.49 -4.87
N TYR A 84 16.71 -8.98 -6.07
CA TYR A 84 17.60 -9.74 -6.93
C TYR A 84 17.77 -9.05 -8.28
N SER A 85 18.99 -8.62 -8.56
CA SER A 85 19.39 -8.07 -9.85
C SER A 85 19.72 -9.18 -10.82
N ARG A 86 18.91 -9.33 -11.87
CA ARG A 86 19.19 -10.29 -12.96
C ARG A 86 20.39 -9.87 -13.82
N SER A 87 20.57 -8.57 -14.03
CA SER A 87 21.65 -8.03 -14.86
C SER A 87 23.02 -8.22 -14.22
N TRP A 88 23.07 -8.12 -12.89
CA TRP A 88 24.31 -8.22 -12.12
C TRP A 88 24.47 -9.57 -11.41
N MET A 89 23.43 -10.40 -11.41
CA MET A 89 23.35 -11.67 -10.68
C MET A 89 23.65 -11.53 -9.18
N THR A 90 23.22 -10.42 -8.58
CA THR A 90 23.46 -10.09 -7.17
C THR A 90 22.17 -9.87 -6.41
N THR A 91 22.24 -10.02 -5.08
CA THR A 91 21.15 -9.71 -4.16
C THR A 91 21.46 -8.49 -3.31
N SER A 92 20.43 -7.74 -2.91
CA SER A 92 20.57 -6.56 -2.05
C SER A 92 19.32 -6.30 -1.22
N THR A 93 19.40 -5.39 -0.25
CA THR A 93 18.31 -5.03 0.67
C THR A 93 17.98 -3.53 0.55
N PRO A 94 17.44 -3.05 -0.58
CA PRO A 94 17.10 -1.64 -0.76
C PRO A 94 15.76 -1.26 -0.10
N ASP A 95 14.93 -2.26 0.22
CA ASP A 95 13.60 -2.06 0.80
C ASP A 95 13.68 -2.00 2.33
N LEU A 96 13.38 -0.84 2.90
CA LEU A 96 13.49 -0.56 4.33
C LEU A 96 12.12 -0.25 4.94
N ALA A 97 12.01 -0.57 6.23
CA ALA A 97 10.87 -0.19 7.04
C ALA A 97 11.34 0.43 8.36
N PHE A 98 10.71 1.54 8.71
CA PHE A 98 10.96 2.31 9.92
C PHE A 98 9.64 2.57 10.64
N ALA A 99 9.67 2.65 11.96
CA ALA A 99 8.49 3.00 12.73
C ALA A 99 8.85 3.76 14.00
N MET A 100 7.91 4.55 14.51
CA MET A 100 8.02 5.09 15.87
C MET A 100 8.04 3.95 16.90
N GLU A 101 8.72 4.14 18.03
CA GLU A 101 8.98 3.11 19.05
C GLU A 101 7.73 2.28 19.40
N ASP A 102 6.60 2.94 19.64
CA ASP A 102 5.36 2.31 20.07
C ASP A 102 4.71 1.38 19.02
N LYS A 103 5.05 1.58 17.74
CA LYS A 103 4.66 0.73 16.61
C LYS A 103 5.74 -0.29 16.29
N ALA A 104 7.00 0.09 16.37
CA ALA A 104 8.13 -0.81 16.13
C ALA A 104 8.07 -2.03 17.04
N LEU A 105 7.84 -1.83 18.34
CA LEU A 105 7.72 -2.90 19.35
C LEU A 105 6.53 -3.85 19.10
N LYS A 106 5.58 -3.46 18.25
CA LYS A 106 4.38 -4.24 17.91
C LYS A 106 4.40 -4.74 16.47
N THR A 107 5.50 -4.54 15.76
CA THR A 107 5.59 -4.87 14.35
C THR A 107 6.57 -6.02 14.16
N THR A 108 6.11 -7.07 13.47
CA THR A 108 6.99 -8.12 12.96
C THR A 108 7.16 -7.95 11.45
N ARG A 109 8.35 -8.30 10.97
CA ARG A 109 8.76 -8.18 9.57
C ARG A 109 9.07 -9.57 9.01
N GLN A 110 8.67 -9.81 7.76
CA GLN A 110 8.88 -11.08 7.09
C GLN A 110 9.02 -10.87 5.57
N GLU A 111 10.11 -11.34 4.98
CA GLU A 111 10.26 -11.44 3.52
C GLU A 111 9.31 -12.47 2.94
N MET A 112 8.77 -12.16 1.78
CA MET A 112 7.95 -13.06 1.00
C MET A 112 8.67 -13.53 -0.26
N ASP A 113 8.11 -14.56 -0.87
CA ASP A 113 8.58 -15.02 -2.17
C ASP A 113 8.38 -13.95 -3.24
N GLN A 114 9.30 -13.93 -4.20
CA GLN A 114 9.26 -12.98 -5.31
C GLN A 114 7.94 -13.11 -6.09
N LEU A 115 7.21 -12.01 -6.20
CA LEU A 115 6.00 -11.92 -7.01
C LEU A 115 6.37 -11.41 -8.41
N GLY A 116 6.61 -12.32 -9.35
CA GLY A 116 6.83 -11.99 -10.76
C GLY A 116 8.27 -11.61 -11.13
N GLY A 117 8.43 -10.72 -12.12
CA GLY A 117 9.69 -10.58 -12.88
C GLY A 117 10.61 -9.40 -12.53
N ASN A 118 10.22 -8.49 -11.64
CA ASN A 118 10.95 -7.23 -11.42
C ASN A 118 12.15 -7.33 -10.45
N GLY A 119 12.38 -8.49 -9.83
CA GLY A 119 13.50 -8.72 -8.92
C GLY A 119 13.23 -8.38 -7.45
N HIS A 120 12.22 -7.55 -7.14
CA HIS A 120 11.85 -7.25 -5.76
C HIS A 120 11.02 -8.38 -5.14
N LYS A 121 11.31 -8.67 -3.88
CA LYS A 121 10.55 -9.53 -2.99
C LYS A 121 9.69 -8.65 -2.10
N PRO A 122 8.39 -8.91 -2.00
CA PRO A 122 7.55 -8.19 -1.05
C PRO A 122 8.02 -8.43 0.40
N VAL A 123 7.84 -7.41 1.22
CA VAL A 123 8.04 -7.51 2.67
C VAL A 123 6.69 -7.36 3.36
N LEU A 124 6.36 -8.31 4.22
CA LEU A 124 5.16 -8.31 5.03
C LEU A 124 5.45 -7.75 6.42
N LEU A 125 4.78 -6.66 6.76
CA LEU A 125 4.75 -6.12 8.12
C LEU A 125 3.44 -6.52 8.80
N ARG A 126 3.53 -7.15 9.97
CA ARG A 126 2.36 -7.44 10.82
C ARG A 126 2.43 -6.55 12.05
N VAL A 127 1.53 -5.59 12.10
CA VAL A 127 1.44 -4.62 13.19
C VAL A 127 0.31 -5.04 14.13
N GLU A 128 0.67 -5.36 15.38
CA GLU A 128 -0.29 -5.65 16.42
C GLU A 128 -0.98 -4.37 16.88
N MET A 129 -2.29 -4.33 16.67
CA MET A 129 -3.13 -3.21 17.08
C MET A 129 -3.91 -3.64 18.31
N ASN A 130 -3.74 -2.92 19.43
CA ASN A 130 -4.65 -3.01 20.56
C ASN A 130 -6.00 -2.39 20.19
N THR A 131 -6.76 -3.08 19.33
CA THR A 131 -8.17 -2.83 19.20
C THR A 131 -8.86 -3.64 20.28
N ALA A 132 -9.52 -2.98 21.22
CA ALA A 132 -10.72 -3.58 21.79
C ALA A 132 -11.50 -4.12 20.58
N ARG A 133 -11.78 -5.43 20.56
CA ARG A 133 -12.49 -6.07 19.44
C ARG A 133 -13.89 -5.48 19.39
N ASN A 134 -14.04 -4.30 18.81
CA ASN A 134 -15.31 -3.82 18.33
C ASN A 134 -15.73 -4.89 17.34
N ALA A 135 -16.80 -5.62 17.70
CA ALA A 135 -17.37 -6.65 16.86
C ALA A 135 -17.37 -6.13 15.43
N THR A 136 -16.63 -6.80 14.54
CA THR A 136 -16.48 -6.36 13.16
C THR A 136 -17.88 -6.20 12.59
N SER A 137 -18.33 -4.94 12.45
CA SER A 137 -19.53 -4.67 11.69
C SER A 137 -19.17 -5.13 10.29
N THR A 138 -19.80 -6.23 9.86
CA THR A 138 -19.47 -6.82 8.58
C THR A 138 -19.99 -5.82 7.54
N LEU A 139 -19.07 -5.13 6.86
CA LEU A 139 -19.46 -4.16 5.84
C LEU A 139 -20.33 -4.88 4.80
N PRO A 140 -21.50 -4.34 4.44
CA PRO A 140 -22.39 -4.99 3.50
C PRO A 140 -21.74 -5.03 2.10
N ARG A 141 -21.54 -6.24 1.57
CA ARG A 141 -20.94 -6.50 0.26
C ARG A 141 -22.02 -6.84 -0.77
N TRP A 142 -21.74 -6.57 -2.05
CA TRP A 142 -22.62 -6.97 -3.15
C TRP A 142 -22.83 -8.48 -3.20
N ASN A 143 -24.08 -8.90 -3.30
CA ASN A 143 -24.45 -10.30 -3.45
C ASN A 143 -24.81 -10.59 -4.91
N TYR A 144 -23.79 -10.89 -5.72
CA TYR A 144 -23.95 -11.19 -7.13
C TYR A 144 -24.82 -12.42 -7.42
N LYS A 145 -24.97 -13.35 -6.45
CA LYS A 145 -25.88 -14.51 -6.58
C LYS A 145 -27.36 -14.11 -6.50
N LYS A 146 -27.67 -12.96 -5.88
CA LYS A 146 -29.03 -12.41 -5.78
C LYS A 146 -29.22 -11.18 -6.67
N ALA A 147 -28.27 -10.90 -7.57
CA ALA A 147 -28.40 -9.81 -8.51
C ALA A 147 -29.54 -10.11 -9.49
N ASN A 148 -30.41 -9.12 -9.69
CA ASN A 148 -31.33 -9.15 -10.82
C ASN A 148 -30.59 -8.60 -12.04
N TRP A 149 -29.93 -9.49 -12.78
CA TRP A 149 -29.09 -9.12 -13.93
C TRP A 149 -29.89 -8.55 -15.10
N ASP A 150 -31.12 -9.01 -15.31
CA ASP A 150 -31.99 -8.49 -16.37
C ASP A 150 -32.34 -7.02 -16.11
N HIS A 151 -32.75 -6.70 -14.88
CA HIS A 151 -33.02 -5.32 -14.48
C HIS A 151 -31.75 -4.47 -14.44
N PHE A 152 -30.62 -5.03 -14.01
CA PHE A 152 -29.33 -4.34 -14.05
C PHE A 152 -28.99 -3.91 -15.48
N THR A 153 -29.17 -4.82 -16.44
CA THR A 153 -28.86 -4.59 -17.86
C THR A 153 -29.79 -3.51 -18.41
N ALA A 154 -31.11 -3.67 -18.27
CA ALA A 154 -32.08 -2.68 -18.74
C ALA A 154 -31.82 -1.27 -18.20
N LEU A 155 -31.54 -1.16 -16.90
CA LEU A 155 -31.28 0.14 -16.26
C LEU A 155 -29.93 0.74 -16.67
N THR A 156 -28.91 -0.09 -16.91
CA THR A 156 -27.60 0.39 -17.38
C THR A 156 -27.70 0.87 -18.83
N ASP A 157 -28.42 0.16 -19.68
CA ASP A 157 -28.66 0.56 -21.07
C ASP A 157 -29.44 1.88 -21.14
N GLU A 158 -30.50 2.03 -20.34
CA GLU A 158 -31.26 3.28 -20.22
C GLU A 158 -30.35 4.46 -19.85
N LEU A 159 -29.50 4.30 -18.83
CA LEU A 159 -28.60 5.35 -18.37
C LEU A 159 -27.47 5.63 -19.37
N ALA A 160 -27.03 4.62 -20.13
CA ALA A 160 -25.97 4.73 -21.10
C ALA A 160 -26.36 5.53 -22.35
N VAL A 161 -27.65 5.58 -22.73
CA VAL A 161 -28.14 6.35 -23.89
C VAL A 161 -27.73 7.84 -23.82
N SER A 162 -27.68 8.41 -22.61
CA SER A 162 -27.32 9.81 -22.39
C SER A 162 -25.82 10.11 -22.45
N ILE A 163 -24.97 9.07 -22.55
CA ILE A 163 -23.52 9.22 -22.49
C ILE A 163 -22.99 9.54 -23.89
N ASN A 164 -22.55 10.78 -24.07
CA ASN A 164 -21.94 11.20 -25.33
C ASN A 164 -20.54 10.60 -25.51
N ALA A 165 -20.46 9.45 -26.18
CA ALA A 165 -19.21 8.76 -26.51
C ALA A 165 -18.28 9.54 -27.47
N ARG A 166 -18.77 10.61 -28.12
CA ARG A 166 -17.99 11.46 -29.05
C ARG A 166 -17.36 12.67 -28.36
N SER A 167 -17.56 12.83 -27.05
CA SER A 167 -16.91 13.89 -26.29
C SER A 167 -15.39 13.72 -26.32
N LYS A 168 -14.65 14.79 -26.66
CA LYS A 168 -13.17 14.82 -26.58
C LYS A 168 -12.64 14.70 -25.14
N ASN A 169 -13.50 14.80 -24.13
CA ASN A 169 -13.14 14.66 -22.74
C ASN A 169 -13.44 13.22 -22.26
N THR A 170 -12.42 12.37 -22.35
CA THR A 170 -12.46 10.95 -21.96
C THR A 170 -12.79 10.77 -20.48
N ASN A 171 -12.25 11.63 -19.60
CA ASN A 171 -12.51 11.59 -18.16
C ASN A 171 -14.00 11.79 -17.83
N ARG A 172 -14.67 12.71 -18.55
CA ARG A 172 -16.11 12.94 -18.37
C ARG A 172 -16.94 11.74 -18.79
N GLY A 173 -16.58 11.10 -19.90
CA GLY A 173 -17.23 9.86 -20.37
C GLY A 173 -17.05 8.70 -19.39
N ALA A 174 -15.82 8.46 -18.93
CA ALA A 174 -15.52 7.40 -17.96
C ALA A 174 -16.27 7.60 -16.63
N LYS A 175 -16.36 8.85 -16.15
CA LYS A 175 -17.15 9.19 -14.95
C LYS A 175 -18.63 8.88 -15.15
N ALA A 176 -19.22 9.28 -16.26
CA ALA A 176 -20.64 9.03 -16.56
C ALA A 176 -20.98 7.53 -16.62
N ILE A 177 -20.11 6.73 -17.26
CA ILE A 177 -20.26 5.26 -17.32
C ILE A 177 -20.17 4.66 -15.93
N THR A 178 -19.18 5.07 -15.13
CA THR A 178 -18.99 4.58 -13.76
C THR A 178 -20.20 4.90 -12.89
N GLU A 179 -20.74 6.12 -12.99
CA GLU A 179 -21.94 6.54 -12.26
C GLU A 179 -23.17 5.72 -12.67
N ALA A 180 -23.36 5.47 -13.97
CA ALA A 180 -24.43 4.62 -14.47
C ALA A 180 -24.34 3.20 -13.90
N ILE A 181 -23.17 2.56 -13.98
CA ILE A 181 -22.93 1.21 -13.44
C ILE A 181 -23.22 1.16 -11.93
N ILE A 182 -22.69 2.12 -11.16
CA ILE A 182 -22.88 2.15 -9.70
C ILE A 182 -24.36 2.36 -9.35
N LYS A 183 -25.06 3.24 -10.08
CA LYS A 183 -26.48 3.53 -9.85
C LYS A 183 -27.34 2.30 -10.15
N SER A 184 -27.06 1.60 -11.26
CA SER A 184 -27.72 0.35 -11.60
C SER A 184 -27.47 -0.72 -10.55
N ALA A 185 -26.22 -0.94 -10.18
CA ALA A 185 -25.83 -1.93 -9.18
C ALA A 185 -26.56 -1.69 -7.85
N LYS A 186 -26.64 -0.43 -7.38
CA LYS A 186 -27.32 -0.08 -6.12
C LYS A 186 -28.80 -0.42 -6.11
N LYS A 187 -29.48 -0.40 -7.27
CA LYS A 187 -30.90 -0.72 -7.37
C LYS A 187 -31.18 -2.21 -7.55
N THR A 188 -30.25 -2.96 -8.15
CA THR A 188 -30.54 -4.32 -8.64
C THR A 188 -29.69 -5.41 -8.00
N ILE A 189 -28.61 -5.05 -7.30
CA ILE A 189 -27.73 -5.99 -6.60
C ILE A 189 -27.85 -5.77 -5.09
N PRO A 190 -28.50 -6.69 -4.36
CA PRO A 190 -28.61 -6.58 -2.91
C PRO A 190 -27.23 -6.57 -2.25
N LYS A 191 -27.07 -5.77 -1.19
CA LYS A 191 -25.90 -5.84 -0.31
C LYS A 191 -26.25 -6.57 0.97
N GLY A 192 -25.31 -7.36 1.48
CA GLY A 192 -25.50 -8.08 2.73
C GLY A 192 -24.18 -8.37 3.41
N ALA A 193 -24.28 -8.70 4.68
CA ALA A 193 -23.14 -8.94 5.54
C ALA A 193 -23.17 -10.41 5.98
N ARG A 194 -22.24 -11.23 5.48
CA ARG A 194 -22.08 -12.63 5.92
C ARG A 194 -20.87 -12.74 6.81
N LYS A 195 -21.02 -13.39 7.97
CA LYS A 195 -19.89 -13.69 8.88
C LYS A 195 -18.84 -14.58 8.20
N ASN A 196 -19.25 -15.55 7.39
CA ASN A 196 -18.36 -16.46 6.68
C ASN A 196 -18.54 -16.29 5.17
N TYR A 197 -17.77 -15.39 4.57
CA TYR A 197 -17.70 -15.25 3.11
C TYR A 197 -16.67 -16.24 2.58
N ARG A 198 -17.10 -17.15 1.70
CA ARG A 198 -16.20 -17.93 0.85
C ARG A 198 -16.19 -17.25 -0.53
N PRO A 199 -15.14 -16.50 -0.89
CA PRO A 199 -14.85 -16.31 -2.29
C PRO A 199 -14.51 -17.69 -2.87
N TYR A 200 -15.08 -17.94 -4.04
CA TYR A 200 -14.77 -19.06 -4.94
C TYR A 200 -13.26 -19.37 -4.96
#